data_AF-C5K5K3-F1
#
_entry.id   AF-C5K5K3-F1
#
_cell.length_a   1.000
_cell.length_b   1.000
_cell.length_c   1.000
_cell.angle_alpha   90.00
_cell.angle_beta   90.00
_cell.angle_gamma   90.00
#
_symmetry.space_group_name_H-M   'P 1'
#
loop_
_entity.id
_entity.type
_entity.pdbx_description
1 polymer ?
#
loop_
_entity_poly.entity_id
_entity_poly.type
_entity_poly.pdbx_seq_one_letter_code
_entity_poly.pdbx_strand_id
1 'polypeptide(L)'
;MSGKGKGGRGKAGKKSGSGAKSRSAKAGLQFPVGRIARYLKKGRYAKRVGSGAPVYLAAVLEYLVAEILELAGNAARDHKKTRIIP
;
A
#
# COMPACT_ATOMS: atom_id res chain seq x y z
N MET A 1 -14.26 -31.72 -37.78
CA MET A 1 -14.43 -31.68 -36.30
C MET A 1 -13.19 -32.37 -35.73
N SER A 2 -12.34 -31.88 -34.84
CA SER A 2 -12.31 -30.82 -33.82
C SER A 2 -10.81 -30.47 -33.67
N GLY A 3 -10.37 -29.21 -33.65
CA GLY A 3 -10.34 -28.44 -32.42
C GLY A 3 -8.88 -28.21 -31.97
N LYS A 4 -8.38 -27.03 -32.32
CA LYS A 4 -7.04 -26.49 -32.03
C LYS A 4 -6.86 -26.17 -30.54
N GLY A 5 -5.76 -26.65 -29.96
CA GLY A 5 -4.96 -25.96 -28.93
C GLY A 5 -5.44 -25.93 -27.48
N LYS A 6 -4.59 -26.44 -26.58
CA LYS A 6 -4.35 -25.77 -25.29
C LYS A 6 -2.90 -25.94 -24.89
N GLY A 7 -2.14 -24.88 -25.19
CA GLY A 7 -0.75 -24.71 -24.83
C GLY A 7 -0.52 -24.85 -23.34
N GLY A 8 0.68 -25.37 -23.04
CA GLY A 8 1.20 -25.63 -21.72
C GLY A 8 0.87 -24.52 -20.74
N ARG A 9 0.28 -24.93 -19.62
CA ARG A 9 0.14 -24.11 -18.42
C ARG A 9 1.55 -23.88 -17.90
N GLY A 10 2.22 -22.87 -18.46
CA GLY A 10 3.44 -22.32 -17.91
C GLY A 10 3.12 -21.90 -16.48
N LYS A 11 3.45 -22.75 -15.51
CA LYS A 11 3.84 -22.29 -14.19
C LYS A 11 5.00 -21.35 -14.49
N ALA A 12 4.70 -20.06 -14.64
CA ALA A 12 5.69 -19.02 -14.57
C ALA A 12 6.31 -19.24 -13.19
N GLY A 13 7.45 -19.93 -13.21
CA GLY A 13 8.23 -20.22 -12.03
C GLY A 13 8.31 -18.91 -11.28
N LYS A 14 7.93 -18.96 -10.01
CA LYS A 14 8.24 -17.92 -9.05
C LYS A 14 9.76 -17.87 -9.05
N LYS A 15 10.34 -17.11 -9.99
CA LYS A 15 11.74 -16.73 -9.96
C LYS A 15 11.87 -16.12 -8.58
N SER A 16 12.60 -16.82 -7.72
CA SER A 16 13.11 -16.32 -6.46
C SER A 16 14.00 -15.13 -6.80
N GLY A 17 13.37 -14.02 -7.20
CA GLY A 17 14.01 -12.74 -7.35
C GLY A 17 14.51 -12.40 -5.96
N SER A 18 15.82 -12.20 -5.87
CA SER A 18 16.50 -11.58 -4.73
C SER A 18 15.57 -10.59 -4.04
N GLY A 19 15.41 -10.73 -2.72
CA GLY A 19 14.38 -10.09 -1.89
C GLY A 19 13.84 -8.78 -2.46
N ALA A 20 12.72 -8.85 -3.20
CA ALA A 20 12.19 -7.70 -3.91
C ALA A 20 11.73 -6.65 -2.89
N LYS A 21 12.48 -5.55 -2.75
CA LYS A 21 12.12 -4.44 -1.87
C LYS A 21 10.73 -3.92 -2.24
N SER A 22 9.85 -3.80 -1.24
CA SER A 22 8.50 -3.28 -1.44
C SER A 22 8.54 -1.83 -1.93
N ARG A 23 7.50 -1.39 -2.64
CA ARG A 23 7.39 0.03 -3.06
C ARG A 23 7.36 0.98 -1.86
N SER A 24 6.78 0.56 -0.74
CA SER A 24 6.81 1.28 0.53
C SER A 24 8.24 1.44 1.04
N ALA A 25 9.01 0.33 1.11
CA ALA A 25 10.41 0.36 1.54
C ALA A 25 11.30 1.21 0.63
N LYS A 26 11.04 1.22 -0.69
CA LYS A 26 11.74 2.09 -1.65
C LYS A 26 11.39 3.57 -1.48
N ALA A 27 10.18 3.87 -1.02
CA ALA A 27 9.70 5.24 -0.81
C ALA A 27 9.92 5.75 0.62
N GLY A 28 10.42 4.91 1.54
CA GLY A 28 10.60 5.28 2.95
C GLY A 28 9.29 5.43 3.73
N LEU A 29 8.22 4.77 3.29
CA LEU A 29 6.88 4.89 3.89
C LEU A 29 6.50 3.63 4.69
N GLN A 30 5.87 3.81 5.84
CA GLN A 30 5.20 2.73 6.58
C GLN A 30 3.90 2.29 5.90
N PHE A 31 3.19 3.23 5.27
CA PHE A 31 1.91 2.95 4.63
C PHE A 31 2.08 2.09 3.36
N PRO A 32 1.11 1.20 3.07
CA PRO A 32 1.25 0.22 2.00
C PRO A 32 0.96 0.83 0.62
N VAL A 33 1.96 1.43 -0.03
CA VAL A 33 1.90 1.97 -1.41
C VAL A 33 1.30 0.96 -2.39
N GLY A 34 1.64 -0.33 -2.23
CA GLY A 34 1.13 -1.41 -3.06
C GLY A 34 -0.38 -1.59 -2.99
N ARG A 35 -0.94 -1.49 -1.77
CA ARG A 35 -2.36 -1.62 -1.48
C ARG A 35 -3.12 -0.40 -1.99
N ILE A 36 -2.59 0.80 -1.76
CA ILE A 36 -3.18 2.06 -2.24
C ILE A 36 -3.27 2.07 -3.76
N ALA A 37 -2.20 1.67 -4.46
CA ALA A 37 -2.23 1.54 -5.93
C ALA A 37 -3.33 0.59 -6.43
N ARG A 38 -3.58 -0.51 -5.72
CA ARG A 38 -4.65 -1.45 -6.06
C ARG A 38 -6.02 -0.82 -5.84
N TYR A 39 -6.21 -0.08 -4.76
CA TYR A 39 -7.49 0.58 -4.46
C TYR A 39 -7.77 1.75 -5.42
N LEU A 40 -6.77 2.53 -5.81
CA LEU A 40 -6.93 3.56 -6.85
C LEU A 40 -7.42 2.97 -8.18
N LYS A 41 -6.91 1.79 -8.57
CA LYS A 41 -7.38 1.08 -9.78
C LYS A 41 -8.79 0.52 -9.62
N LYS A 42 -9.09 -0.10 -8.47
CA LYS A 42 -10.42 -0.70 -8.20
C LYS A 42 -11.51 0.37 -8.06
N GLY A 43 -11.18 1.53 -7.52
CA GLY A 43 -12.11 2.66 -7.35
C GLY A 43 -12.50 3.36 -8.65
N ARG A 44 -11.86 3.02 -9.79
CA ARG A 44 -12.18 3.58 -11.12
C ARG A 44 -12.14 5.11 -11.19
N TYR A 45 -11.31 5.76 -10.36
CA TYR A 45 -11.17 7.22 -10.33
C TYR A 45 -10.63 7.81 -11.64
N ALA A 46 -9.88 7.02 -12.41
CA ALA A 46 -9.35 7.39 -13.73
C ALA A 46 -9.09 6.14 -14.58
N LYS A 47 -9.03 6.30 -15.90
CA LYS A 47 -8.67 5.22 -16.85
C LYS A 47 -7.25 4.68 -16.61
N ARG A 48 -6.32 5.55 -16.20
CA ARG A 48 -4.93 5.20 -15.85
C ARG A 48 -4.56 5.92 -14.55
N VAL A 49 -3.70 5.28 -13.76
CA VAL A 49 -3.14 5.83 -12.52
C VAL A 49 -1.63 5.89 -12.69
N GLY A 50 -1.05 7.10 -12.52
CA GLY A 50 0.39 7.29 -12.60
C GLY A 50 1.15 6.51 -11.53
N SER A 51 2.43 6.18 -11.80
CA SER A 51 3.26 5.40 -10.86
C SER A 51 3.51 6.11 -9.54
N GLY A 52 3.61 7.45 -9.55
CA GLY A 52 3.81 8.29 -8.37
C GLY A 52 2.55 8.57 -7.55
N ALA A 53 1.36 8.50 -8.16
CA ALA A 53 0.09 8.76 -7.46
C ALA A 53 -0.11 7.94 -6.17
N PRO A 54 0.09 6.61 -6.15
CA PRO A 54 -0.04 5.84 -4.91
C PRO A 54 1.08 6.10 -3.88
N VAL A 55 2.23 6.62 -4.30
CA VAL A 55 3.31 7.00 -3.38
C VAL A 55 2.94 8.30 -2.68
N TYR A 56 2.53 9.31 -3.45
CA TYR A 56 2.12 10.60 -2.91
C TYR A 56 0.92 10.47 -1.96
N LEU A 57 -0.12 9.74 -2.38
CA LEU A 57 -1.27 9.50 -1.52
C LEU A 57 -0.91 8.73 -0.24
N ALA A 58 0.00 7.75 -0.32
CA ALA A 58 0.47 7.04 0.86
C ALA A 58 1.19 7.98 1.83
N ALA A 59 2.06 8.85 1.32
CA ALA A 59 2.80 9.81 2.13
C ALA A 59 1.88 10.80 2.84
N VAL A 60 0.88 11.35 2.14
CA VAL A 60 -0.10 12.27 2.75
C VAL A 60 -0.92 11.58 3.84
N LEU A 61 -1.41 10.36 3.59
CA LEU A 61 -2.15 9.60 4.59
C LEU A 61 -1.29 9.24 5.81
N GLU A 62 -0.03 8.88 5.59
CA GLU A 62 0.92 8.58 6.66
C GLU A 62 1.23 9.82 7.50
N TYR A 63 1.44 10.96 6.86
CA TYR A 63 1.66 12.24 7.53
C TYR A 63 0.48 12.63 8.43
N LEU A 64 -0.74 12.63 7.89
CA LEU A 64 -1.93 13.00 8.66
C LEU A 64 -2.16 12.07 9.85
N VAL A 65 -1.95 10.77 9.67
CA VAL A 65 -2.09 9.79 10.75
C VAL A 65 -1.00 9.98 11.81
N ALA A 66 0.24 10.25 11.41
CA ALA A 66 1.31 10.53 12.35
C ALA A 66 1.00 11.77 13.21
N GLU A 67 0.58 12.87 12.58
CA GLU A 67 0.22 14.12 13.27
C GLU A 67 -0.92 13.89 14.29
N ILE A 68 -1.99 13.22 13.86
CA ILE A 68 -3.14 12.94 14.75
C ILE A 68 -2.73 12.01 15.90
N LEU A 69 -1.93 10.97 15.64
CA LEU A 69 -1.49 10.04 16.67
C LEU A 69 -0.51 10.65 17.66
N GLU A 70 0.33 11.60 17.23
CA GLU A 70 1.20 12.36 18.12
C GLU A 70 0.37 13.19 19.11
N LEU A 71 -0.59 13.96 18.61
CA LEU A 71 -1.49 14.76 19.46
C LEU A 71 -2.34 13.88 20.39
N ALA A 72 -2.91 12.79 19.87
CA ALA A 72 -3.71 11.86 20.66
C ALA A 72 -2.87 11.11 21.72
N GLY A 73 -1.61 10.78 21.40
CA GLY A 73 -0.66 10.18 22.34
C GLY A 73 -0.31 11.13 23.48
N ASN A 74 -0.07 12.41 23.17
CA ASN A 74 0.14 13.45 24.17
C ASN A 74 -1.09 13.61 25.07
N ALA A 75 -2.29 13.71 24.50
CA ALA A 75 -3.54 13.79 25.27
C ALA A 75 -3.74 12.57 26.19
N ALA A 76 -3.49 11.36 25.70
CA ALA A 76 -3.57 10.16 26.53
C ALA A 76 -2.58 10.21 27.71
N ARG A 77 -1.34 10.67 27.48
CA ARG A 77 -0.31 10.83 28.50
C ARG A 77 -0.71 11.85 29.57
N ASP A 78 -1.26 12.98 29.16
CA ASP A 78 -1.73 14.04 30.06
C ASP A 78 -2.84 13.54 30.99
N HIS A 79 -3.69 12.64 30.48
CA HIS A 79 -4.72 11.95 31.25
C HIS A 79 -4.23 10.68 31.98
N LYS A 80 -2.91 10.48 32.08
CA LYS A 80 -2.26 9.33 32.73
C LYS A 80 -2.75 7.98 32.18
N LYS A 81 -3.08 7.93 30.88
CA LYS A 81 -3.46 6.72 30.16
C LYS A 81 -2.31 6.25 29.28
N THR A 82 -2.20 4.94 29.12
CA THR A 82 -1.21 4.31 28.24
C THR A 82 -1.79 3.92 26.87
N ARG A 83 -3.09 4.10 26.67
CA ARG A 83 -3.82 3.76 25.45
C ARG A 83 -4.67 4.94 25.01
N ILE A 84 -4.59 5.28 23.73
CA ILE A 84 -5.49 6.24 23.08
C ILE A 84 -6.89 5.62 23.01
N ILE A 85 -7.89 6.40 23.39
CA ILE A 85 -9.32 6.07 23.32
C ILE A 85 -10.04 7.18 22.54
N PRO A 86 -11.26 6.93 22.01
CA PRO A 86 -12.09 7.99 21.43
C PRO A 86 -12.45 9.08 22.44
#